data_AF-W3A4J0-F1
#
_entry.id   AF-W3A4J0-F1
#
_cell.length_a   1.000
_cell.length_b   1.000
_cell.length_c   1.000
_cell.angle_alpha   90.00
_cell.angle_beta   90.00
_cell.angle_gamma   90.00
#
_symmetry.space_group_name_H-M   'P 1'
#
loop_
_entity.id
_entity.type
_entity.pdbx_description
1 polymer ?
#
loop_
_entity_poly.entity_id
_entity_poly.type
_entity_poly.pdbx_seq_one_letter_code
_entity_poly.pdbx_strand_id
1 'polypeptide(L)'
;MLTGWCSQLWDVPPQSYAGSGIFARYFRGAQAVVLVFSLQRPASWRALPTYLDVARREIAAIETIAPESGTSLPVLMVGNKRDCIDKDTQQEHDAARSWCRDHGVAYIEMSALSGDSSTVLNVLKLLASTSNPSSS
;
A
#
# COMPACT_ATOMS: atom_id res chain seq x y z
N MET A 1 18.71 -10.41 -20.70
CA MET A 1 17.31 -10.47 -21.16
C MET A 1 16.56 -9.35 -20.45
N LEU A 2 15.93 -8.43 -21.17
CA LEU A 2 15.08 -7.40 -20.55
C LEU A 2 13.79 -8.10 -20.10
N THR A 3 13.69 -8.47 -18.82
CA THR A 3 12.42 -8.84 -18.22
C THR A 3 11.54 -7.59 -18.20
N GLY A 4 10.69 -7.42 -19.22
CA GLY A 4 9.74 -6.33 -19.27
C GLY A 4 8.71 -6.49 -18.15
N TRP A 5 8.62 -5.52 -17.26
CA TRP A 5 7.58 -5.48 -16.24
C TRP A 5 6.29 -4.93 -16.85
N CYS A 6 5.25 -5.76 -16.92
CA CYS A 6 3.89 -5.30 -17.17
C CYS A 6 3.21 -5.10 -15.81
N SER A 7 2.79 -3.87 -15.50
CA SER A 7 2.13 -3.55 -14.24
C SER A 7 0.66 -3.27 -14.47
N GLN A 8 -0.20 -3.91 -13.69
CA GLN A 8 -1.62 -3.61 -13.62
C GLN A 8 -1.93 -2.96 -12.27
N LEU A 9 -2.56 -1.79 -12.30
CA LEU A 9 -3.01 -1.08 -11.10
C LEU A 9 -4.54 -1.13 -11.05
N TRP A 10 -5.09 -1.55 -9.90
CA TRP A 10 -6.52 -1.56 -9.66
C TRP A 10 -6.88 -0.40 -8.74
N ASP A 11 -7.64 0.57 -9.25
CA ASP A 11 -8.24 1.62 -8.44
C ASP A 11 -9.47 1.04 -7.73
N VAL A 12 -9.40 0.93 -6.41
CA VAL A 12 -10.41 0.25 -5.60
C VAL A 12 -11.31 1.31 -4.94
N PRO A 13 -12.64 1.20 -5.03
CA PRO A 13 -13.53 2.14 -4.36
C PRO A 13 -13.34 2.11 -2.83
N PRO A 14 -13.69 3.18 -2.11
CA PRO A 14 -13.56 3.20 -0.65
C PRO A 14 -14.41 2.09 -0.01
N GLN A 15 -13.91 1.45 1.05
CA GLN A 15 -14.58 0.31 1.68
C GLN A 15 -15.96 0.65 2.28
N SER A 16 -16.23 1.92 2.54
CA SER A 16 -17.57 2.39 2.91
C SER A 16 -18.63 2.16 1.82
N TYR A 17 -18.23 2.01 0.55
CA TYR A 17 -19.14 1.86 -0.59
C TYR A 17 -19.40 0.40 -0.97
N ALA A 18 -18.58 -0.55 -0.53
CA ALA A 18 -18.62 -1.90 -1.08
C ALA A 18 -18.42 -2.94 0.04
N GLY A 19 -19.33 -3.90 0.14
CA GLY A 19 -19.30 -4.91 1.21
C GLY A 19 -18.02 -5.74 1.22
N SER A 20 -17.65 -6.30 2.38
CA SER A 20 -16.37 -7.01 2.62
C SER A 20 -15.98 -8.04 1.53
N GLY A 21 -16.96 -8.72 0.92
CA GLY A 21 -16.71 -9.73 -0.11
C GLY A 21 -16.19 -9.20 -1.47
N ILE A 22 -16.32 -7.91 -1.78
CA ILE A 22 -15.77 -7.34 -3.02
C ILE A 22 -14.27 -7.07 -2.90
N PHE A 23 -13.78 -6.78 -1.70
CA PHE A 23 -12.37 -6.49 -1.43
C PHE A 23 -11.48 -7.72 -1.54
N ALA A 24 -11.98 -8.88 -1.10
CA ALA A 24 -11.32 -10.18 -1.27
C ALA A 24 -10.90 -10.45 -2.73
N ARG A 25 -11.69 -9.97 -3.71
CA ARG A 25 -11.39 -10.15 -5.14
C ARG A 25 -10.17 -9.35 -5.59
N TYR A 26 -9.92 -8.18 -5.00
CA TYR A 26 -8.76 -7.35 -5.33
C TYR A 26 -7.47 -7.86 -4.71
N PHE A 27 -7.53 -8.70 -3.68
CA PHE A 27 -6.33 -9.32 -3.09
C PHE A 27 -5.90 -10.59 -3.82
N ARG A 28 -6.83 -11.29 -4.49
CA ARG A 28 -6.49 -12.49 -5.27
C ARG A 28 -5.63 -12.14 -6.48
N GLY A 29 -4.38 -12.61 -6.48
CA GLY A 29 -3.40 -12.35 -7.54
C GLY A 29 -2.70 -11.00 -7.44
N ALA A 30 -2.97 -10.22 -6.39
CA ALA A 30 -2.20 -9.02 -6.11
C ALA A 30 -0.74 -9.39 -5.78
N GLN A 31 0.19 -8.57 -6.24
CA GLN A 31 1.63 -8.68 -5.90
C GLN A 31 2.08 -7.64 -4.86
N ALA A 32 1.26 -6.63 -4.63
CA ALA A 32 1.44 -5.65 -3.58
C ALA A 32 0.11 -4.94 -3.27
N VAL A 33 0.02 -4.30 -2.10
CA VAL A 33 -1.10 -3.43 -1.73
C VAL A 33 -0.57 -2.02 -1.47
N VAL A 34 -1.30 -1.03 -1.98
CA VAL A 34 -1.03 0.39 -1.72
C VAL A 34 -2.18 0.96 -0.91
N LEU A 35 -1.89 1.47 0.29
CA LEU A 35 -2.84 2.17 1.14
C LEU A 35 -2.59 3.67 1.05
N VAL A 36 -3.58 4.43 0.59
CA VAL A 36 -3.42 5.87 0.30
C VAL A 36 -4.25 6.70 1.26
N PHE A 37 -3.65 7.76 1.81
CA PHE A 37 -4.38 8.81 2.54
C PHE A 37 -4.01 10.20 2.00
N SER A 38 -4.73 11.22 2.43
CA SER A 38 -4.53 12.60 1.98
C SER A 38 -3.73 13.39 3.01
N LEU A 39 -2.58 13.94 2.64
CA LEU A 39 -1.78 14.82 3.49
C LEU A 39 -2.50 16.13 3.82
N GLN A 40 -3.35 16.62 2.92
CA GLN A 40 -4.27 17.75 3.17
C GLN A 40 -5.35 17.45 4.24
N ARG A 41 -5.69 16.18 4.47
CA ARG A 41 -6.67 15.74 5.48
C ARG A 41 -6.07 14.57 6.24
N PRO A 42 -5.04 14.83 7.06
CA PRO A 42 -4.17 13.77 7.55
C PRO A 42 -4.91 12.76 8.42
N ALA A 43 -5.95 13.16 9.16
CA ALA A 43 -6.80 12.26 9.94
C ALA A 43 -7.38 11.08 9.13
N SER A 44 -7.41 11.17 7.79
CA SER A 44 -7.76 10.04 6.91
C SER A 44 -6.83 8.83 7.03
N TRP A 45 -5.59 8.96 7.51
CA TRP A 45 -4.69 7.82 7.71
C TRP A 45 -5.19 6.87 8.80
N ARG A 46 -5.98 7.34 9.77
CA ARG A 46 -6.45 6.55 10.91
C ARG A 46 -7.35 5.38 10.52
N ALA A 47 -7.92 5.38 9.31
CA ALA A 47 -8.68 4.26 8.78
C ALA A 47 -7.78 3.16 8.17
N LEU A 48 -6.55 3.49 7.79
CA LEU A 48 -5.65 2.57 7.09
C LEU A 48 -5.19 1.36 7.92
N PRO A 49 -4.99 1.45 9.26
CA PRO A 49 -4.71 0.28 10.08
C PRO A 49 -5.77 -0.82 9.93
N THR A 50 -7.06 -0.44 9.98
CA THR A 50 -8.17 -1.37 9.78
C THR A 50 -8.13 -2.01 8.40
N TYR A 51 -7.80 -1.24 7.36
CA TYR A 51 -7.68 -1.77 6.00
C TYR A 51 -6.47 -2.70 5.84
N LEU A 52 -5.38 -2.42 6.54
CA LEU A 52 -4.21 -3.30 6.57
C LEU A 52 -4.56 -4.65 7.21
N ASP A 53 -5.30 -4.65 8.32
CA ASP A 53 -5.71 -5.88 8.99
C ASP A 53 -6.65 -6.72 8.11
N VAL A 54 -7.59 -6.07 7.42
CA VAL A 54 -8.44 -6.74 6.43
C VAL A 54 -7.60 -7.33 5.31
N ALA A 55 -6.68 -6.55 4.72
CA ALA A 55 -5.81 -7.04 3.67
C ALA A 55 -5.02 -8.27 4.13
N ARG A 56 -4.33 -8.20 5.28
CA ARG A 56 -3.56 -9.30 5.86
C ARG A 56 -4.41 -10.55 6.06
N ARG A 57 -5.63 -10.41 6.56
CA ARG A 57 -6.55 -11.53 6.78
C ARG A 57 -6.97 -12.19 5.46
N GLU A 58 -7.35 -11.39 4.46
CA GLU A 58 -7.75 -11.91 3.15
C GLU A 58 -6.58 -12.58 2.43
N ILE A 59 -5.37 -12.01 2.51
CA ILE A 59 -4.14 -12.57 1.94
C ILE A 59 -3.82 -13.92 2.60
N ALA A 60 -3.83 -13.99 3.94
CA ALA A 60 -3.61 -15.25 4.66
C ALA A 60 -4.66 -16.32 4.30
N ALA A 61 -5.92 -15.92 4.16
CA ALA A 61 -7.00 -16.82 3.73
C ALA A 61 -6.79 -17.35 2.30
N ILE A 62 -6.12 -16.59 1.42
CA ILE A 62 -5.75 -17.04 0.07
C ILE A 62 -4.50 -17.93 0.10
N GLU A 63 -3.47 -17.57 0.87
CA GLU A 63 -2.21 -18.32 0.99
C GLU A 63 -2.39 -19.69 1.65
N THR A 64 -3.32 -19.84 2.60
CA THR A 64 -3.68 -21.17 3.15
C THR A 64 -4.20 -22.16 2.10
N ILE A 65 -4.60 -21.69 0.92
CA ILE A 65 -5.04 -22.52 -0.22
C ILE A 65 -3.84 -22.89 -1.13
N ALA A 66 -2.73 -22.16 -1.07
CA ALA A 66 -1.52 -22.37 -1.87
C ALA A 66 -0.26 -21.90 -1.09
N PRO A 67 0.39 -22.78 -0.30
CA PRO A 67 1.45 -22.40 0.66
C PRO A 67 2.83 -22.18 0.02
N GLU A 68 2.89 -21.88 -1.28
CA GLU A 68 4.11 -22.00 -2.10
C GLU A 68 5.20 -20.95 -1.78
N SER A 69 4.90 -19.92 -1.01
CA SER A 69 5.93 -18.94 -0.60
C SER A 69 5.52 -18.27 0.71
N GLY A 70 6.32 -18.47 1.77
CA GLY A 70 6.18 -17.81 3.08
C GLY A 70 6.48 -16.30 3.03
N THR A 71 6.15 -15.65 1.93
CA THR A 71 6.47 -14.27 1.60
C THR A 71 5.21 -13.43 1.80
N SER A 72 5.17 -12.62 2.85
CA SER A 72 4.07 -11.68 3.07
C SER A 72 3.95 -10.70 1.90
N LEU A 73 2.75 -10.57 1.35
CA LEU A 73 2.46 -9.57 0.31
C LEU A 73 2.90 -8.16 0.76
N PRO A 74 3.79 -7.47 0.03
CA PRO A 74 4.30 -6.17 0.46
C PRO A 74 3.17 -5.13 0.48
N VAL A 75 3.17 -4.30 1.53
CA VAL A 75 2.23 -3.18 1.69
C VAL A 75 2.98 -1.86 1.76
N LEU A 76 2.53 -0.90 0.96
CA LEU A 76 3.07 0.45 0.91
C LEU A 76 1.99 1.46 1.33
N MET A 77 2.31 2.27 2.34
CA MET A 77 1.49 3.41 2.76
C MET A 77 1.94 4.67 2.02
N VAL A 78 0.98 5.40 1.44
CA VAL A 78 1.23 6.59 0.62
C VAL A 78 0.45 7.78 1.17
N GLY A 79 1.17 8.80 1.63
CA GLY A 79 0.61 10.12 1.86
C GLY A 79 0.55 10.88 0.54
N ASN A 80 -0.65 11.06 -0.03
CA ASN A 80 -0.85 11.79 -1.28
C ASN A 80 -1.16 13.27 -1.03
N LYS A 81 -1.05 14.11 -2.05
CA LYS A 81 -1.28 15.57 -2.02
C LYS A 81 -0.24 16.34 -1.20
N ARG A 82 1.03 15.96 -1.32
CA ARG A 82 2.15 16.63 -0.65
C ARG A 82 2.24 18.13 -0.97
N ASP A 83 1.77 18.53 -2.14
CA ASP A 83 1.66 19.93 -2.58
C ASP A 83 0.69 20.78 -1.74
N CYS A 84 -0.20 20.14 -0.95
CA CYS A 84 -1.23 20.79 -0.14
C CYS A 84 -0.97 20.64 1.39
N ILE A 85 0.28 20.42 1.83
CA ILE A 85 0.60 20.26 3.25
C ILE A 85 0.42 21.59 4.01
N ASP A 86 -0.31 21.51 5.13
CA ASP A 86 -0.42 22.58 6.11
C ASP A 86 0.50 22.30 7.31
N LYS A 87 1.20 23.33 7.81
CA LYS A 87 2.08 23.21 8.98
C LYS A 87 1.30 22.83 10.24
N ASP A 88 0.04 23.25 10.34
CA ASP A 88 -0.82 22.94 11.49
C ASP A 88 -1.15 21.44 11.58
N THR A 89 -0.91 20.70 10.49
CA THR A 89 -1.16 19.25 10.41
C THR A 89 0.07 18.38 10.65
N GLN A 90 1.23 18.97 10.95
CA GLN A 90 2.51 18.26 11.07
C GLN A 90 2.48 17.10 12.09
N GLN A 91 1.84 17.32 13.24
CA GLN A 91 1.73 16.30 14.30
C GLN A 91 1.05 15.02 13.79
N GLU A 92 0.02 15.17 12.94
CA GLU A 92 -0.72 14.04 12.41
C GLU A 92 0.08 13.29 11.33
N HIS A 93 0.92 14.00 10.56
CA HIS A 93 1.83 13.37 9.59
C HIS A 93 2.91 12.55 10.30
N ASP A 94 3.47 13.09 11.38
CA ASP A 94 4.49 12.41 12.18
C ASP A 94 3.92 11.19 12.91
N ALA A 95 2.64 11.26 13.32
CA ALA A 95 1.93 10.10 13.87
C ALA A 95 1.77 8.98 12.83
N ALA A 96 1.36 9.31 11.60
CA ALA A 96 1.25 8.33 10.51
C ALA A 96 2.60 7.68 10.19
N ARG A 97 3.68 8.48 10.12
CA ARG A 97 5.04 8.00 9.86
C ARG A 97 5.55 7.09 10.98
N SER A 98 5.31 7.48 12.24
CA SER A 98 5.69 6.68 13.40
C SER A 98 4.95 5.35 13.41
N TRP A 99 3.64 5.37 13.14
CA TRP A 99 2.85 4.15 13.05
C TRP A 99 3.39 3.19 11.98
N CYS A 100 3.71 3.70 10.77
CA CYS A 100 4.32 2.88 9.72
C CYS A 100 5.62 2.21 10.16
N ARG A 101 6.54 2.98 10.76
CA ARG A 101 7.82 2.48 11.27
C ARG A 101 7.60 1.39 12.30
N ASP A 102 6.72 1.63 13.26
CA ASP A 102 6.49 0.72 14.39
C ASP A 102 5.80 -0.59 13.96
N HIS A 103 5.12 -0.59 12.81
CA HIS A 103 4.43 -1.76 12.24
C HIS A 103 5.15 -2.39 11.02
N GLY A 104 6.37 -1.92 10.71
CA GLY A 104 7.17 -2.42 9.57
C GLY A 104 6.52 -2.18 8.21
N VAL A 105 5.71 -1.12 8.06
CA VAL A 105 5.03 -0.76 6.81
C VAL A 105 5.86 0.29 6.09
N ALA A 106 6.16 0.05 4.81
CA ALA A 106 6.84 1.04 3.98
C ALA A 106 5.99 2.31 3.83
N TYR A 107 6.61 3.48 3.90
CA TYR A 107 5.91 4.77 3.87
C TYR A 107 6.59 5.74 2.90
N ILE A 108 5.78 6.38 2.05
CA ILE A 108 6.22 7.48 1.19
C ILE A 108 5.19 8.61 1.17
N GLU A 109 5.66 9.83 0.89
CA GLU A 109 4.83 11.00 0.62
C GLU A 109 5.03 11.43 -0.84
N MET A 110 3.94 11.78 -1.52
CA MET A 110 3.98 12.20 -2.92
C MET A 110 2.88 13.19 -3.26
N SER A 111 3.05 13.88 -4.39
CA SER A 111 1.96 14.57 -5.07
C SER A 111 1.65 13.89 -6.39
N ALA A 112 0.41 13.41 -6.53
CA ALA A 112 -0.10 12.94 -7.82
C ALA A 112 -0.19 14.09 -8.83
N LEU A 113 -0.34 15.34 -8.36
CA LEU A 113 -0.40 16.53 -9.21
C LEU A 113 0.98 16.91 -9.75
N SER A 114 2.03 16.79 -8.94
CA SER A 114 3.40 17.10 -9.35
C SER A 114 4.08 16.02 -10.20
N GLY A 115 3.40 14.89 -10.45
CA GLY A 115 3.92 13.81 -11.30
C GLY A 115 4.84 12.80 -10.60
N ASP A 116 4.84 12.76 -9.25
CA ASP A 116 5.72 11.89 -8.46
C ASP A 116 5.30 10.39 -8.46
N SER A 117 4.26 10.03 -9.21
CA SER A 117 3.63 8.70 -9.19
C SER A 117 4.57 7.55 -9.60
N SER A 118 5.62 7.81 -10.38
CA SER A 118 6.63 6.81 -10.75
C SER A 118 7.39 6.27 -9.53
N THR A 119 7.51 7.06 -8.47
CA THR A 119 8.14 6.68 -7.21
C THR A 119 7.41 5.51 -6.56
N VAL A 120 6.08 5.51 -6.59
CA VAL A 120 5.24 4.42 -6.03
C VAL A 120 5.62 3.09 -6.69
N LEU A 121 5.67 3.07 -8.03
CA LEU A 121 5.99 1.85 -8.78
C LEU A 121 7.43 1.38 -8.51
N ASN A 122 8.38 2.28 -8.38
CA ASN A 122 9.77 1.94 -8.09
C ASN A 122 9.92 1.32 -6.69
N VAL A 123 9.24 1.89 -5.69
CA VAL A 123 9.22 1.34 -4.33
C VAL A 123 8.55 -0.03 -4.31
N LEU A 124 7.41 -0.19 -4.98
CA LEU A 124 6.73 -1.48 -5.06
C LEU A 124 7.59 -2.56 -5.73
N LYS A 125 8.30 -2.21 -6.82
CA LYS A 125 9.24 -3.13 -7.49
C LYS A 125 10.36 -3.56 -6.54
N LEU A 126 10.92 -2.62 -5.78
CA LEU A 126 11.97 -2.90 -4.79
C LEU A 126 11.46 -3.82 -3.66
N LEU A 127 10.25 -3.56 -3.16
CA LEU A 127 9.63 -4.40 -2.13
C LEU A 127 9.38 -5.83 -2.66
N ALA A 128 8.84 -5.94 -3.88
CA ALA A 128 8.59 -7.23 -4.52
C ALA A 128 9.88 -8.00 -4.87
N SER A 129 10.98 -7.32 -5.20
CA SER A 129 12.27 -7.98 -5.45
C SER A 129 12.94 -8.45 -4.16
N THR A 130 12.75 -7.72 -3.05
CA THR A 130 13.30 -8.12 -1.74
C THR A 130 12.57 -9.33 -1.16
N SER A 131 11.30 -9.51 -1.56
CA SER A 131 10.44 -10.59 -1.09
C SER A 131 10.59 -11.88 -1.91
N ASN A 132 11.22 -11.82 -3.10
CA ASN A 132 11.44 -12.96 -3.99
C ASN A 132 12.95 -13.21 -4.22
N PRO A 133 13.62 -14.02 -3.39
CA PRO A 133 15.07 -14.24 -3.51
C PRO A 133 15.48 -15.18 -4.66
N SER A 134 14.54 -15.68 -5.48
CA SER A 134 14.78 -16.73 -6.49
C SER A 134 15.06 -16.25 -7.93
N SER A 135 15.30 -14.96 -8.14
CA SER A 135 15.73 -14.44 -9.45
C SER A 135 17.08 -13.72 -9.36
N SER A 136 18.14 -14.52 -9.24
CA SER A 136 19.53 -14.15 -9.58
C SER A 136 20.15 -15.27 -10.39
#